data_AF-A0A3S0R2B7-F1
#
_entry.id   AF-A0A3S0R2B7-F1
#
_cell.length_a   1.000
_cell.length_b   1.000
_cell.length_c   1.000
_cell.angle_alpha   90.00
_cell.angle_beta   90.00
_cell.angle_gamma   90.00
#
_symmetry.space_group_name_H-M   'P 1'
#
loop_
_entity.id
_entity.type
_entity.pdbx_description
1 polymer ?
#
loop_
_entity_poly.entity_id
_entity_poly.type
_entity_poly.pdbx_seq_one_letter_code
_entity_poly.pdbx_strand_id
1 'polypeptide(L)'
;MGQERDQQAGRGQQDPRHPSVGLSDLWQHRTASDLWRNARRALLRVMAVITIIVCIKRKPGMTQEAFTAYWSDVHAPTLLACTDFTRHILSYVQHHLVVGGTAVAALFGASGDYDGVAALTFANEAALAAAFAEPKYITDVRPDEFNFVDIENCTTLLTSPFVVKAA
;
A
#
# COMPACT_ATOMS: atom_id res chain seq x y z
N MET A 1 -77.21 48.07 35.85
CA MET A 1 -76.05 47.99 34.95
C MET A 1 -75.36 46.66 35.21
N GLY A 2 -75.51 45.70 34.30
CA GLY A 2 -74.93 44.36 34.45
C GLY A 2 -75.69 43.32 33.63
N GLN A 3 -75.37 43.24 32.34
CA GLN A 3 -75.85 42.27 31.35
C GLN A 3 -74.69 42.15 30.33
N GLU A 4 -74.25 41.00 29.82
CA GLU A 4 -74.93 39.72 29.56
C GLU A 4 -73.91 38.57 29.46
N ARG A 5 -74.39 37.36 29.77
CA ARG A 5 -73.76 36.06 29.46
C ARG A 5 -74.38 35.47 28.20
N ASP A 6 -73.56 34.64 27.54
CA ASP A 6 -73.87 33.43 26.78
C ASP A 6 -74.97 33.42 25.70
N GLN A 7 -74.55 33.04 24.48
CA GLN A 7 -75.17 31.89 23.81
C GLN A 7 -74.27 31.27 22.71
N GLN A 8 -74.06 29.97 22.84
CA GLN A 8 -73.42 29.05 21.89
C GLN A 8 -74.37 28.61 20.76
N ALA A 9 -73.76 28.21 19.63
CA ALA A 9 -74.07 27.09 18.70
C ALA A 9 -73.88 27.56 17.24
N GLY A 10 -73.13 26.93 16.33
CA GLY A 10 -72.42 25.64 16.25
C GLY A 10 -72.45 25.18 14.78
N ARG A 11 -71.33 24.65 14.24
CA ARG A 11 -71.25 23.55 13.21
C ARG A 11 -69.84 23.39 12.62
N GLY A 12 -69.45 22.12 12.45
CA GLY A 12 -68.41 21.66 11.49
C GLY A 12 -67.01 21.46 12.09
N GLN A 13 -66.68 20.36 12.78
CA GLN A 13 -66.37 19.02 12.24
C GLN A 13 -64.98 18.90 11.59
N GLN A 14 -64.00 18.36 12.35
CA GLN A 14 -63.19 17.16 12.05
C GLN A 14 -62.05 16.99 13.08
N ASP A 15 -62.06 15.85 13.77
CA ASP A 15 -60.94 15.26 14.55
C ASP A 15 -60.32 14.16 13.66
N PRO A 16 -58.98 14.02 13.61
CA PRO A 16 -58.47 12.67 13.77
C PRO A 16 -57.21 12.59 14.63
N ARG A 17 -57.36 11.91 15.77
CA ARG A 17 -56.37 10.95 16.27
C ARG A 17 -56.45 9.67 15.44
N HIS A 18 -55.39 9.32 14.69
CA HIS A 18 -54.78 7.99 14.50
C HIS A 18 -53.72 7.99 13.35
N PRO A 19 -52.81 7.00 13.28
CA PRO A 19 -51.41 7.15 12.90
C PRO A 19 -51.12 6.77 11.45
N SER A 20 -50.03 7.28 10.89
CA SER A 20 -49.39 6.67 9.73
C SER A 20 -47.89 6.94 9.76
N VAL A 21 -47.14 5.87 9.99
CA VAL A 21 -45.70 5.79 9.78
C VAL A 21 -45.43 6.14 8.32
N GLY A 22 -44.88 7.33 8.08
CA GLY A 22 -44.55 7.84 6.75
C GLY A 22 -43.10 7.52 6.41
N LEU A 23 -42.88 6.96 5.23
CA LEU A 23 -41.60 6.48 4.68
C LEU A 23 -40.57 7.61 4.47
N SER A 24 -39.98 8.15 5.55
CA SER A 24 -38.86 9.10 5.45
C SER A 24 -37.54 8.58 6.03
N ASP A 25 -37.52 7.43 6.69
CA ASP A 25 -36.34 6.94 7.43
C ASP A 25 -35.44 5.95 6.68
N LEU A 26 -35.49 5.90 5.35
CA LEU A 26 -34.69 4.92 4.57
C LEU A 26 -33.82 5.48 3.44
N TRP A 27 -33.48 6.77 3.48
CA TRP A 27 -32.43 7.29 2.59
C TRP A 27 -31.16 7.59 3.39
N GLN A 28 -30.36 6.54 3.61
CA GLN A 28 -28.94 6.69 3.89
C GLN A 28 -28.33 7.55 2.76
N HIS A 29 -27.99 8.79 3.07
CA HIS A 29 -27.24 9.67 2.19
C HIS A 29 -25.83 9.13 1.95
N ARG A 30 -25.68 8.12 1.08
CA ARG A 30 -24.41 7.93 0.38
C ARG A 30 -24.33 9.03 -0.65
N THR A 31 -23.50 10.02 -0.39
CA THR A 31 -23.28 11.08 -1.35
C THR A 31 -22.62 10.48 -2.60
N ALA A 32 -22.85 11.08 -3.78
CA ALA A 32 -22.13 10.71 -5.00
C ALA A 32 -20.59 10.74 -4.80
N SER A 33 -20.12 11.53 -3.82
CA SER A 33 -18.71 11.59 -3.42
C SER A 33 -18.22 10.33 -2.69
N ASP A 34 -19.08 9.64 -1.94
CA ASP A 34 -18.74 8.36 -1.29
C ASP A 34 -18.74 7.22 -2.29
N LEU A 35 -19.68 7.23 -3.23
CA LEU A 35 -19.75 6.25 -4.32
C LEU A 35 -18.54 6.39 -5.25
N TRP A 36 -18.13 7.62 -5.59
CA TRP A 36 -16.93 7.88 -6.38
C TRP A 36 -15.63 7.52 -5.62
N ARG A 37 -15.52 7.85 -4.32
CA ARG A 37 -14.39 7.43 -3.47
C ARG A 37 -14.28 5.91 -3.37
N ASN A 38 -15.39 5.22 -3.23
CA ASN A 38 -15.42 3.76 -3.07
C ASN A 38 -15.16 3.03 -4.39
N ALA A 39 -15.72 3.51 -5.51
CA ALA A 39 -15.41 2.98 -6.83
C ALA A 39 -13.94 3.20 -7.22
N ARG A 40 -13.35 4.37 -6.92
CA ARG A 40 -11.93 4.65 -7.12
C ARG A 40 -11.03 3.73 -6.28
N ARG A 41 -11.38 3.47 -5.02
CA ARG A 41 -10.66 2.49 -4.17
C ARG A 41 -10.77 1.06 -4.67
N ALA A 42 -11.93 0.67 -5.23
CA ALA A 42 -12.13 -0.66 -5.79
C ALA A 42 -11.35 -0.86 -7.11
N LEU A 43 -11.33 0.14 -7.99
CA LEU A 43 -10.57 0.09 -9.24
C LEU A 43 -9.05 0.09 -8.99
N LEU A 44 -8.58 0.90 -8.02
CA LEU A 44 -7.19 0.91 -7.59
C LEU A 44 -6.75 -0.43 -6.97
N ARG A 45 -7.67 -1.22 -6.39
CA ARG A 45 -7.38 -2.54 -5.81
C ARG A 45 -7.16 -3.65 -6.85
N VAL A 46 -7.71 -3.52 -8.06
CA VAL A 46 -7.61 -4.56 -9.11
C VAL A 46 -6.45 -4.30 -10.09
N MET A 47 -5.85 -3.11 -10.06
CA MET A 47 -4.75 -2.69 -10.93
C MET A 47 -3.60 -2.00 -10.16
N ALA A 48 -3.48 -2.25 -8.85
CA ALA A 48 -2.42 -1.63 -8.06
C ALA A 48 -1.05 -2.19 -8.49
N VAL A 49 -0.20 -1.31 -8.99
CA VAL A 49 1.25 -1.52 -9.02
C VAL A 49 1.71 -1.94 -7.63
N ILE A 50 2.50 -3.01 -7.55
CA ILE A 50 3.04 -3.54 -6.31
C ILE A 50 4.55 -3.33 -6.30
N THR A 51 5.08 -2.89 -5.16
CA THR A 51 6.52 -2.86 -4.91
C THR A 51 6.84 -3.77 -3.76
N ILE A 52 7.72 -4.75 -3.99
CA ILE A 52 8.42 -5.47 -2.92
C ILE A 52 9.60 -4.63 -2.47
N ILE A 53 9.62 -4.32 -1.18
CA ILE A 53 10.69 -3.58 -0.53
C ILE A 53 11.37 -4.54 0.43
N VAL A 54 12.63 -4.84 0.20
CA VAL A 54 13.43 -5.74 1.04
C VAL A 54 14.46 -4.89 1.76
N CYS A 55 14.33 -4.76 3.08
CA CYS A 55 15.38 -4.26 3.96
C CYS A 55 16.42 -5.38 4.12
N ILE A 56 17.55 -5.22 3.44
CA ILE A 56 18.55 -6.28 3.28
C ILE A 56 19.55 -6.25 4.43
N LYS A 57 19.82 -7.42 5.00
CA LYS A 57 20.97 -7.67 5.87
C LYS A 57 22.06 -8.37 5.07
N ARG A 58 23.29 -7.87 5.14
CA ARG A 58 24.44 -8.53 4.50
C ARG A 58 24.84 -9.78 5.27
N LYS A 59 25.41 -10.74 4.54
CA LYS A 59 25.91 -11.99 5.10
C LYS A 59 26.90 -11.75 6.25
N PRO A 60 26.84 -12.53 7.35
CA PRO A 60 27.78 -12.39 8.45
C PRO A 60 29.24 -12.51 7.98
N GLY A 61 30.10 -11.62 8.48
CA GLY A 61 31.53 -11.59 8.13
C GLY A 61 31.87 -10.88 6.81
N MET A 62 30.88 -10.52 5.98
CA MET A 62 31.11 -9.62 4.84
C MET A 62 31.40 -8.20 5.36
N THR A 63 32.08 -7.33 4.60
CA THR A 63 32.16 -5.87 4.89
C THR A 63 31.05 -5.09 4.15
N GLN A 64 30.80 -3.84 4.53
CA GLN A 64 29.73 -3.05 3.88
C GLN A 64 30.11 -2.71 2.44
N GLU A 65 31.39 -2.43 2.20
CA GLU A 65 31.95 -2.14 0.88
C GLU A 65 31.88 -3.38 -0.01
N ALA A 66 32.26 -4.55 0.52
CA ALA A 66 32.16 -5.81 -0.21
C ALA A 66 30.70 -6.15 -0.56
N PHE A 67 29.78 -5.97 0.39
CA PHE A 67 28.35 -6.15 0.14
C PHE A 67 27.85 -5.22 -0.97
N THR A 68 28.18 -3.93 -0.89
CA THR A 68 27.79 -2.93 -1.89
C THR A 68 28.31 -3.31 -3.28
N ALA A 69 29.60 -3.62 -3.40
CA ALA A 69 30.21 -4.01 -4.66
C ALA A 69 29.62 -5.32 -5.22
N TYR A 70 29.44 -6.35 -4.38
CA TYR A 70 28.83 -7.60 -4.84
C TYR A 70 27.40 -7.36 -5.35
N TRP A 71 26.62 -6.58 -4.61
CA TRP A 71 25.22 -6.37 -4.91
C TRP A 71 25.02 -5.55 -6.20
N SER A 72 25.83 -4.51 -6.44
CA SER A 72 25.76 -3.69 -7.65
C SER A 72 26.46 -4.32 -8.85
N ASP A 73 27.63 -4.92 -8.64
CA ASP A 73 28.53 -5.27 -9.76
C ASP A 73 28.45 -6.74 -10.15
N VAL A 74 27.90 -7.61 -9.28
CA VAL A 74 27.76 -9.05 -9.53
C VAL A 74 26.29 -9.45 -9.57
N HIS A 75 25.54 -9.18 -8.50
CA HIS A 75 24.16 -9.60 -8.40
C HIS A 75 23.25 -8.85 -9.39
N ALA A 76 23.38 -7.53 -9.52
CA ALA A 76 22.53 -6.77 -10.44
C ALA A 76 22.69 -7.24 -11.91
N PRO A 77 23.90 -7.42 -12.47
CA PRO A 77 24.05 -8.00 -13.80
C PRO A 77 23.51 -9.43 -13.92
N THR A 78 23.69 -10.26 -12.88
CA THR A 78 23.15 -11.63 -12.85
C THR A 78 21.62 -11.63 -12.92
N LEU A 79 20.96 -10.76 -12.15
CA LEU A 79 19.51 -10.54 -12.20
C LEU A 79 19.07 -10.05 -13.59
N LEU A 80 19.75 -9.04 -14.13
CA LEU A 80 19.42 -8.44 -15.42
C LEU A 80 19.56 -9.42 -16.60
N ALA A 81 20.53 -10.33 -16.52
CA ALA A 81 20.70 -11.40 -17.50
C ALA A 81 19.56 -12.44 -17.48
N CYS A 82 18.85 -12.59 -16.35
CA CYS A 82 17.69 -13.46 -16.22
C CYS A 82 16.44 -12.78 -16.82
N THR A 83 16.36 -12.71 -18.15
CA THR A 83 15.26 -12.07 -18.89
C THR A 83 13.88 -12.66 -18.57
N ASP A 84 13.84 -13.96 -18.19
CA ASP A 84 12.60 -14.60 -17.78
C ASP A 84 11.99 -13.98 -16.52
N PHE A 85 12.84 -13.53 -15.62
CA PHE A 85 12.46 -12.83 -14.40
C PHE A 85 12.22 -11.34 -14.67
N THR A 86 13.15 -10.66 -15.35
CA THR A 86 13.12 -9.20 -15.48
C THR A 86 12.01 -8.67 -16.37
N ARG A 87 11.45 -9.48 -17.28
CA ARG A 87 10.25 -9.09 -18.05
C ARG A 87 9.03 -8.75 -17.18
N HIS A 88 8.99 -9.25 -15.95
CA HIS A 88 7.89 -8.98 -15.01
C HIS A 88 8.10 -7.71 -14.19
N ILE A 89 9.33 -7.19 -14.18
CA ILE A 89 9.74 -6.05 -13.37
C ILE A 89 9.55 -4.76 -14.18
N LEU A 90 8.83 -3.81 -13.59
CA LEU A 90 8.70 -2.45 -14.11
C LEU A 90 9.90 -1.58 -13.72
N SER A 91 10.44 -1.76 -12.51
CA SER A 91 11.65 -1.09 -12.05
C SER A 91 12.36 -1.86 -10.95
N TYR A 92 13.69 -1.73 -10.91
CA TYR A 92 14.53 -2.23 -9.82
C TYR A 92 15.45 -1.11 -9.35
N VAL A 93 15.40 -0.79 -8.05
CA VAL A 93 16.24 0.23 -7.42
C VAL A 93 16.95 -0.39 -6.21
N GLN A 94 18.27 -0.17 -6.14
CA GLN A 94 19.08 -0.48 -4.98
C GLN A 94 19.36 0.80 -4.19
N HIS A 95 18.97 0.83 -2.92
CA HIS A 95 19.32 1.89 -1.99
C HIS A 95 20.39 1.35 -1.04
N HIS A 96 21.66 1.65 -1.33
CA HIS A 96 22.75 1.25 -0.45
C HIS A 96 22.78 2.12 0.80
N LEU A 97 23.11 1.52 1.95
CA LEU A 97 23.28 2.27 3.19
C LEU A 97 24.39 3.32 3.04
N VAL A 98 24.07 4.56 3.38
CA VAL A 98 25.07 5.63 3.46
C VAL A 98 25.85 5.49 4.77
N VAL A 99 27.11 5.06 4.66
CA VAL A 99 28.02 4.87 5.80
C VAL A 99 28.24 6.22 6.51
N GLY A 100 28.15 6.20 7.85
CA GLY A 100 28.24 7.39 8.69
C GLY A 100 26.90 8.05 9.00
N GLY A 101 25.86 7.77 8.22
CA GLY A 101 24.50 8.26 8.44
C GLY A 101 24.39 9.79 8.47
N THR A 102 23.24 10.30 8.91
CA THR A 102 23.04 11.73 9.17
C THR A 102 22.25 11.91 10.45
N ALA A 103 22.46 13.03 11.17
CA ALA A 103 21.63 13.38 12.32
C ALA A 103 20.14 13.53 11.95
N VAL A 104 19.83 13.83 10.68
CA VAL A 104 18.46 13.94 10.18
C VAL A 104 17.75 12.59 10.20
N ALA A 105 18.45 11.49 9.92
CA ALA A 105 17.84 10.15 9.97
C ALA A 105 17.23 9.84 11.35
N ALA A 106 17.88 10.31 12.43
CA ALA A 106 17.41 10.13 13.80
C ALA A 106 16.07 10.83 14.09
N LEU A 107 15.68 11.86 13.31
CA LEU A 107 14.37 12.50 13.43
C LEU A 107 13.21 11.57 13.05
N PHE A 108 13.49 10.54 12.26
CA PHE A 108 12.51 9.58 11.76
C PHE A 108 12.62 8.21 12.44
N GLY A 109 13.41 8.11 13.51
CA GLY A 109 13.61 6.90 14.30
C GLY A 109 15.05 6.40 14.29
N ALA A 110 15.28 5.27 14.97
CA ALA A 110 16.56 4.58 14.87
C ALA A 110 16.68 3.94 13.48
N SER A 111 17.84 4.09 12.84
CA SER A 111 18.15 3.26 11.68
C SER A 111 18.12 1.81 12.12
N GLY A 112 17.29 0.98 11.48
CA GLY A 112 17.37 -0.47 11.64
C GLY A 112 18.78 -0.96 11.29
N ASP A 113 19.13 -2.16 11.75
CA ASP A 113 20.42 -2.78 11.44
C ASP A 113 20.41 -3.40 10.03
N TYR A 114 20.03 -2.63 9.01
CA TYR A 114 20.00 -3.07 7.61
C TYR A 114 21.10 -2.39 6.80
N ASP A 115 21.63 -3.10 5.83
CA ASP A 115 22.79 -2.70 5.02
C ASP A 115 22.38 -2.11 3.65
N GLY A 116 21.08 -2.14 3.33
CA GLY A 116 20.48 -1.49 2.18
C GLY A 116 18.99 -1.84 1.99
N VAL A 117 18.37 -1.30 0.94
CA VAL A 117 16.98 -1.59 0.56
C VAL A 117 16.88 -1.89 -0.94
N ALA A 118 16.36 -3.07 -1.29
CA ALA A 118 15.94 -3.39 -2.65
C ALA A 118 14.48 -2.98 -2.84
N ALA A 119 14.16 -2.27 -3.91
CA ALA A 119 12.79 -1.98 -4.30
C ALA A 119 12.56 -2.48 -5.74
N LEU A 120 11.72 -3.53 -5.88
CA LEU A 120 11.32 -4.05 -7.19
C LEU A 120 9.83 -3.79 -7.39
N THR A 121 9.47 -3.15 -8.49
CA THR A 121 8.09 -2.78 -8.80
C THR A 121 7.54 -3.65 -9.91
N PHE A 122 6.29 -4.09 -9.76
CA PHE A 122 5.56 -5.00 -10.64
C PHE A 122 4.20 -4.41 -10.99
N ALA A 123 3.64 -4.81 -12.13
CA ALA A 123 2.35 -4.30 -12.58
C ALA A 123 1.19 -4.65 -11.62
N ASN A 124 1.28 -5.79 -10.93
CA ASN A 124 0.33 -6.28 -9.94
C ASN A 124 0.94 -7.48 -9.17
N GLU A 125 0.19 -8.02 -8.21
CA GLU A 125 0.60 -9.19 -7.41
C GLU A 125 0.81 -10.45 -8.26
N ALA A 126 0.03 -10.66 -9.33
CA ALA A 126 0.19 -11.82 -10.21
C ALA A 126 1.53 -11.77 -10.98
N ALA A 127 1.96 -10.60 -11.42
CA ALA A 127 3.28 -10.42 -12.04
C ALA A 127 4.41 -10.67 -11.04
N LEU A 128 4.26 -10.21 -9.78
CA LEU A 128 5.21 -10.53 -8.71
C LEU A 128 5.30 -12.05 -8.47
N ALA A 129 4.15 -12.71 -8.29
CA ALA A 129 4.13 -14.16 -8.07
C ALA A 129 4.73 -14.94 -9.24
N ALA A 130 4.43 -14.53 -10.48
CA ALA A 130 4.99 -15.14 -11.68
C ALA A 130 6.52 -14.97 -11.74
N ALA A 131 7.04 -13.77 -11.44
CA ALA A 131 8.47 -13.50 -11.45
C ALA A 131 9.23 -14.44 -10.50
N PHE A 132 8.82 -14.53 -9.24
CA PHE A 132 9.50 -15.39 -8.26
C PHE A 132 9.24 -16.89 -8.46
N ALA A 133 8.32 -17.27 -9.35
CA ALA A 133 8.10 -18.66 -9.77
C ALA A 133 8.90 -19.05 -11.02
N GLU A 134 9.60 -18.11 -11.67
CA GLU A 134 10.39 -18.41 -12.87
C GLU A 134 11.49 -19.43 -12.56
N PRO A 135 11.58 -20.53 -13.32
CA PRO A 135 12.59 -21.56 -13.07
C PRO A 135 14.01 -21.00 -13.09
N LYS A 136 14.34 -20.11 -14.04
CA LYS A 136 15.67 -19.48 -14.13
C LYS A 136 15.98 -18.57 -12.94
N TYR A 137 14.98 -17.89 -12.37
CA TYR A 137 15.19 -17.16 -11.13
C TYR A 137 15.61 -18.13 -10.01
N ILE A 138 14.86 -19.22 -9.85
CA ILE A 138 15.09 -20.20 -8.78
C ILE A 138 16.44 -20.91 -8.92
N THR A 139 16.88 -21.20 -10.15
CA THR A 139 18.13 -21.94 -10.39
C THR A 139 19.37 -21.06 -10.48
N ASP A 140 19.24 -19.85 -11.02
CA ASP A 140 20.42 -19.05 -11.41
C ASP A 140 20.60 -17.82 -10.52
N VAL A 141 19.49 -17.18 -10.10
CA VAL A 141 19.52 -15.93 -9.33
C VAL A 141 19.39 -16.18 -7.82
N ARG A 142 18.40 -16.97 -7.41
CA ARG A 142 18.11 -17.22 -5.99
C ARG A 142 19.30 -17.83 -5.24
N PRO A 143 20.11 -18.75 -5.81
CA PRO A 143 21.29 -19.25 -5.13
C PRO A 143 22.36 -18.17 -4.92
N ASP A 144 22.48 -17.21 -5.84
CA ASP A 144 23.42 -16.10 -5.73
C ASP A 144 23.10 -15.17 -4.55
N GLU A 145 21.82 -15.00 -4.22
CA GLU A 145 21.40 -14.18 -3.07
C GLU A 145 22.05 -14.64 -1.75
N PHE A 146 22.25 -15.96 -1.55
CA PHE A 146 22.91 -16.51 -0.36
C PHE A 146 24.43 -16.26 -0.29
N ASN A 147 25.04 -15.74 -1.37
CA ASN A 147 26.45 -15.36 -1.36
C ASN A 147 26.69 -14.07 -0.58
N PHE A 148 25.70 -13.16 -0.53
CA PHE A 148 25.88 -11.82 0.04
C PHE A 148 24.76 -11.38 0.99
N VAL A 149 23.61 -12.05 1.02
CA VAL A 149 22.46 -11.72 1.87
C VAL A 149 22.30 -12.72 3.01
N ASP A 150 22.01 -12.19 4.20
CA ASP A 150 21.46 -12.95 5.32
C ASP A 150 19.93 -12.88 5.28
N ILE A 151 19.33 -13.81 4.52
CA ILE A 151 17.89 -13.77 4.22
C ILE A 151 17.03 -13.91 5.48
N GLU A 152 17.50 -14.63 6.49
CA GLU A 152 16.74 -14.86 7.73
C GLU A 152 16.58 -13.57 8.56
N ASN A 153 17.51 -12.62 8.40
CA ASN A 153 17.49 -11.34 9.10
C ASN A 153 17.03 -10.17 8.21
N CYS A 154 16.61 -10.44 6.97
CA CYS A 154 15.95 -9.47 6.12
C CYS A 154 14.49 -9.24 6.55
N THR A 155 14.00 -8.02 6.37
CA THR A 155 12.57 -7.72 6.49
C THR A 155 12.01 -7.31 5.14
N THR A 156 10.85 -7.87 4.77
CA THR A 156 10.20 -7.61 3.49
C THR A 156 8.83 -6.96 3.68
N LEU A 157 8.53 -5.97 2.86
CA LEU A 157 7.24 -5.29 2.76
C LEU A 157 6.71 -5.44 1.35
N LEU A 158 5.42 -5.76 1.21
CA LEU A 158 4.68 -5.62 -0.03
C LEU A 158 3.82 -4.38 0.05
N THR A 159 4.02 -3.45 -0.88
CA THR A 159 3.43 -2.11 -0.83
C THR A 159 2.81 -1.73 -2.16
N SER A 160 1.86 -0.80 -2.14
CA SER A 160 1.38 -0.11 -3.33
C SER A 160 1.65 1.38 -3.17
N PRO A 161 2.28 2.05 -4.15
CA PRO A 161 2.61 3.45 -3.99
C PRO A 161 1.34 4.32 -4.04
N PHE A 162 1.25 5.29 -3.14
CA PHE A 162 0.31 6.41 -3.24
C PHE A 162 1.12 7.71 -3.31
N VAL A 163 1.29 8.23 -4.51
CA VAL A 163 2.18 9.37 -4.76
C VAL A 163 1.49 10.67 -4.32
N VAL A 164 2.01 11.29 -3.27
CA VAL A 164 1.56 12.60 -2.77
C VAL A 164 2.27 13.75 -3.48
N LYS A 165 3.55 13.56 -3.84
CA LYS A 165 4.38 14.50 -4.60
C LYS A 165 5.40 13.71 -5.43
N ALA A 166 5.51 14.01 -6.72
CA ALA A 166 6.55 13.51 -7.61
C ALA A 166 7.55 14.64 -7.94
N ALA A 167 8.70 14.28 -8.49
CA ALA A 167 9.77 15.21 -8.91
C ALA A 167 9.34 16.09 -10.10
#